data_AF-A0ABD5T733-F1
#
_entry.id   AF-A0ABD5T733-F1
#
_cell.length_a   1.000
_cell.length_b   1.000
_cell.length_c   1.000
_cell.angle_alpha   90.00
_cell.angle_beta   90.00
_cell.angle_gamma   90.00
#
_symmetry.space_group_name_H-M   'P 1'
#
loop_
_entity.id
_entity.type
_entity.pdbx_description
1 polymer ?
#
loop_
_entity_poly.entity_id
_entity_poly.type
_entity_poly.pdbx_seq_one_letter_code
_entity_poly.pdbx_strand_id
1 'polypeptide(L)'
;MTVNETVSTVLRDDFPDRSVAELFDVGPSWNGANETVGVEFADGDRAFCKIAIDGDGTRIARERAVLRYVAAERPVRAPAVLAGDRNGS
;
A
#
# COMPACT_ATOMS: atom_id res chain seq x y z
N MET A 1 -7.28 -6.74 -17.71
CA MET A 1 -6.35 -6.76 -16.58
C MET A 1 -7.18 -6.78 -15.31
N THR A 2 -7.01 -7.79 -14.48
CA THR A 2 -7.56 -7.84 -13.12
C THR A 2 -6.79 -6.87 -12.22
N VAL A 3 -7.41 -6.39 -11.14
CA VAL A 3 -6.75 -5.50 -10.16
C VAL A 3 -5.40 -6.07 -9.71
N ASN A 4 -5.34 -7.40 -9.52
CA ASN A 4 -4.14 -8.10 -9.11
C ASN A 4 -2.97 -7.98 -10.09
N GLU A 5 -3.24 -7.98 -11.40
CA GLU A 5 -2.21 -7.84 -12.45
C GLU A 5 -1.66 -6.41 -12.51
N THR A 6 -2.53 -5.40 -12.36
CA THR A 6 -2.11 -4.00 -12.27
C THR A 6 -1.26 -3.77 -11.03
N VAL A 7 -1.72 -4.26 -9.87
CA VAL A 7 -0.99 -4.15 -8.59
C VAL A 7 0.37 -4.83 -8.67
N SER A 8 0.43 -6.04 -9.25
CA SER A 8 1.69 -6.77 -9.45
C SER A 8 2.69 -5.99 -10.32
N THR A 9 2.19 -5.24 -11.32
CA THR A 9 3.03 -4.44 -12.21
C THR A 9 3.61 -3.24 -11.47
N VAL A 10 2.76 -2.47 -10.78
CA VAL A 10 3.20 -1.31 -9.99
C VAL A 10 4.17 -1.72 -8.88
N LEU A 11 3.91 -2.84 -8.19
CA LEU A 11 4.82 -3.36 -7.17
C LEU A 11 6.19 -3.74 -7.75
N ARG A 12 6.25 -4.26 -8.98
CA ARG A 12 7.52 -4.56 -9.63
C ARG A 12 8.31 -3.28 -9.95
N ASP A 13 7.62 -2.21 -10.33
CA ASP A 13 8.26 -0.93 -10.63
C ASP A 13 8.78 -0.25 -9.35
N ASP A 14 8.02 -0.31 -8.25
CA ASP A 14 8.40 0.25 -6.94
C ASP A 14 9.47 -0.58 -6.20
N PHE A 15 9.53 -1.89 -6.47
CA PHE A 15 10.47 -2.82 -5.85
C PHE A 15 11.22 -3.66 -6.90
N PRO A 16 12.07 -3.07 -7.75
CA PRO A 16 12.73 -3.78 -8.85
C PRO A 16 13.63 -4.93 -8.38
N ASP A 17 14.16 -4.84 -7.16
CA ASP A 17 15.05 -5.83 -6.55
C ASP A 17 14.30 -6.87 -5.70
N ARG A 18 12.95 -6.82 -5.65
CA ARG A 18 12.14 -7.74 -4.86
C ARG A 18 11.03 -8.36 -5.69
N SER A 19 10.93 -9.68 -5.64
CA SER A 19 9.84 -10.41 -6.31
C SER A 19 8.64 -10.54 -5.39
N VAL A 20 7.45 -10.25 -5.91
CA VAL A 20 6.17 -10.58 -5.26
C VAL A 20 5.92 -12.09 -5.45
N ALA A 21 5.72 -12.81 -4.35
CA ALA A 21 5.39 -14.24 -4.36
C ALA A 21 3.87 -14.45 -4.42
N GLU A 22 3.12 -13.71 -3.61
CA GLU A 22 1.66 -13.82 -3.53
C GLU A 22 1.02 -12.47 -3.20
N LEU A 23 -0.16 -12.25 -3.78
CA LEU A 23 -1.09 -11.19 -3.39
C LEU A 23 -2.31 -11.85 -2.79
N PHE A 24 -2.72 -11.38 -1.61
CA PHE A 24 -3.83 -11.97 -0.86
C PHE A 24 -4.83 -10.91 -0.40
N ASP A 25 -6.10 -11.31 -0.30
CA ASP A 25 -7.17 -10.47 0.21
C ASP A 25 -7.02 -10.31 1.74
N VAL A 26 -7.20 -9.09 2.23
CA VAL A 26 -7.14 -8.76 3.67
C VAL A 26 -8.54 -8.49 4.26
N GLY A 27 -9.57 -8.78 3.47
CA GLY A 27 -10.97 -8.52 3.80
C GLY A 27 -11.43 -7.13 3.35
N PRO A 28 -12.73 -6.86 3.46
CA PRO A 28 -13.30 -5.59 3.04
C PRO A 28 -12.65 -4.45 3.81
N SER A 29 -12.17 -3.45 3.08
CA SER A 29 -11.82 -2.18 3.67
C SER A 29 -13.04 -1.63 4.41
N TRP A 30 -12.84 -1.21 5.65
CA TRP A 30 -13.87 -0.50 6.42
C TRP A 30 -14.19 0.88 5.82
N ASN A 31 -13.42 1.29 4.80
CA ASN A 31 -13.69 2.44 3.96
C ASN A 31 -13.84 1.98 2.49
N GLY A 32 -15.07 1.99 1.98
CA GLY A 32 -15.39 1.54 0.63
C GLY A 32 -14.77 2.35 -0.52
N ALA A 33 -14.05 3.43 -0.23
CA ALA A 33 -13.31 4.20 -1.24
C ALA A 33 -11.85 3.73 -1.44
N ASN A 34 -11.36 2.81 -0.60
CA ASN A 34 -10.03 2.22 -0.72
C ASN A 34 -10.12 0.70 -0.79
N GLU A 35 -9.25 0.10 -1.58
CA GLU A 35 -8.92 -1.32 -1.50
C GLU A 35 -7.60 -1.49 -0.73
N THR A 36 -7.46 -2.60 -0.02
CA THR A 36 -6.18 -2.99 0.57
C THR A 36 -5.86 -4.40 0.10
N VAL A 37 -4.63 -4.61 -0.34
CA VAL A 37 -4.12 -5.90 -0.79
C VAL A 37 -2.93 -6.26 0.10
N GLY A 38 -2.91 -7.50 0.58
CA GLY A 38 -1.75 -8.06 1.25
C GLY A 38 -0.70 -8.49 0.23
N VAL A 39 0.57 -8.19 0.51
CA VAL A 39 1.70 -8.54 -0.36
C VAL A 39 2.64 -9.45 0.42
N GLU A 40 2.94 -10.62 -0.12
CA GLU A 40 4.03 -11.48 0.33
C GLU A 40 5.14 -11.45 -0.71
N PHE A 41 6.34 -11.05 -0.28
CA PHE A 41 7.54 -11.05 -1.11
C PHE A 41 8.23 -12.42 -1.04
N ALA A 42 9.02 -12.75 -2.06
CA ALA A 42 9.74 -14.03 -2.16
C ALA A 42 10.82 -14.23 -1.09
N ASP A 43 11.25 -13.14 -0.44
CA ASP A 43 12.14 -13.15 0.73
C ASP A 43 11.40 -13.53 2.04
N GLY A 44 10.07 -13.67 2.00
CA GLY A 44 9.21 -13.96 3.15
C GLY A 44 8.69 -12.73 3.88
N ASP A 45 9.10 -11.52 3.49
CA ASP A 45 8.58 -10.29 4.06
C ASP A 45 7.14 -10.03 3.59
N ARG A 46 6.39 -9.29 4.42
CA ARG A 46 5.00 -8.95 4.16
C ARG A 46 4.75 -7.45 4.24
N ALA A 47 3.87 -6.97 3.37
CA ALA A 47 3.42 -5.58 3.34
C ALA A 47 1.92 -5.48 3.06
N PHE A 48 1.38 -4.28 3.26
CA PHE A 48 0.03 -3.93 2.84
C PHE A 48 0.12 -2.84 1.78
N CYS A 49 -0.54 -3.06 0.64
CA CYS A 49 -0.71 -2.07 -0.42
C CYS A 49 -2.11 -1.46 -0.30
N LYS A 50 -2.19 -0.13 -0.26
CA LYS A 50 -3.46 0.61 -0.20
C LYS A 50 -3.68 1.36 -1.49
N ILE A 51 -4.87 1.22 -2.06
CA ILE A 51 -5.22 1.71 -3.39
C ILE A 51 -6.50 2.53 -3.28
N ALA A 52 -6.52 3.75 -3.82
CA ALA A 52 -7.76 4.50 -4.00
C ALA A 52 -8.50 3.95 -5.23
N ILE A 53 -9.76 3.54 -5.06
CA ILE A 53 -10.54 2.90 -6.14
C ILE A 53 -11.56 3.83 -6.79
N ASP A 54 -11.74 5.03 -6.25
CA ASP A 54 -12.64 6.06 -6.79
C ASP A 54 -11.92 7.15 -7.59
N GLY A 55 -10.62 6.96 -7.85
CA GLY A 55 -9.76 7.92 -8.56
C GLY A 55 -9.34 9.13 -7.72
N ASP A 56 -9.71 9.18 -6.43
CA ASP A 56 -9.35 10.25 -5.51
C ASP A 56 -8.20 9.81 -4.57
N GLY A 57 -6.97 10.06 -5.00
CA GLY A 57 -5.75 9.74 -4.26
C GLY A 57 -5.53 10.56 -2.98
N THR A 58 -6.36 11.57 -2.71
CA THR A 58 -6.17 12.46 -1.54
C THR A 58 -6.23 11.71 -0.21
N ARG A 59 -6.94 10.59 -0.15
CA ARG A 59 -7.02 9.75 1.06
C ARG A 59 -5.71 9.02 1.33
N ILE A 60 -5.11 8.43 0.30
CA ILE A 60 -3.79 7.79 0.40
C ILE A 60 -2.72 8.83 0.77
N ALA A 61 -2.76 10.01 0.14
CA ALA A 61 -1.86 11.11 0.46
C ALA A 61 -2.00 11.58 1.92
N ARG A 62 -3.24 11.70 2.41
CA ARG A 62 -3.54 12.06 3.81
C ARG A 62 -3.05 10.98 4.78
N GLU A 63 -3.32 9.71 4.51
CA GLU A 63 -2.84 8.61 5.34
C GLU A 63 -1.32 8.62 5.45
N ARG A 64 -0.61 8.80 4.33
CA ARG A 64 0.86 8.94 4.32
C ARG A 64 1.34 10.13 5.15
N ALA A 65 0.64 11.27 5.10
CA ALA A 65 0.97 12.42 5.94
C ALA A 65 0.77 12.13 7.43
N VAL A 66 -0.32 11.44 7.79
CA VAL A 66 -0.61 11.02 9.18
C VAL A 66 0.46 10.05 9.68
N LEU A 67 0.83 9.03 8.90
CA LEU A 67 1.87 8.07 9.28
C LEU A 67 3.21 8.77 9.55
N ARG A 68 3.61 9.72 8.68
CA ARG A 68 4.81 10.52 8.89
C ARG A 68 4.76 11.35 10.17
N TYR A 69 3.65 12.06 10.39
CA TYR A 69 3.47 12.87 11.60
C TYR A 69 3.52 12.00 12.86
N VAL A 70 2.81 10.88 12.87
CA VAL A 70 2.76 9.97 14.02
C VAL A 70 4.14 9.39 14.33
N ALA A 71 4.87 8.94 13.29
CA ALA A 71 6.21 8.40 13.47
C ALA A 71 7.21 9.44 14.03
N ALA A 72 7.03 10.73 13.70
CA ALA A 72 7.90 11.81 14.17
C ALA A 72 7.51 12.34 15.56
N GLU A 73 6.21 12.46 15.84
CA GLU A 73 5.71 13.31 16.93
C GLU A 73 5.07 12.53 18.08
N ARG A 74 4.90 11.21 17.96
CA ARG A 74 4.15 10.41 18.94
C ARG A 74 4.89 9.12 19.31
N PRO A 75 4.81 8.69 20.58
CA PRO A 75 5.41 7.44 21.05
C PRO A 75 4.55 6.22 20.72
N VAL A 76 3.97 6.17 19.52
CA VAL A 76 3.18 5.02 19.04
C VAL A 76 3.86 4.41 17.83
N ARG A 77 3.88 3.08 17.76
CA ARG A 77 4.45 2.39 16.60
C ARG A 77 3.50 2.56 15.41
N ALA A 78 3.98 3.26 14.38
CA ALA A 78 3.32 3.34 13.09
C ALA A 78 4.02 2.39 12.08
N PRO A 79 3.28 1.82 11.11
CA PRO A 79 3.89 1.10 10.00
C PRO A 79 4.85 1.99 9.21
N ALA A 80 5.97 1.41 8.76
CA ALA A 80 6.84 2.08 7.80
C ALA A 80 6.19 2.10 6.42
N VAL A 81 6.27 3.26 5.74
CA VAL A 81 5.84 3.38 4.34
C VAL A 81 7.00 2.92 3.46
N LEU A 82 6.83 1.80 2.76
CA LEU A 82 7.86 1.20 1.91
C LEU A 82 7.97 1.92 0.55
N ALA A 83 6.82 2.21 -0.05
CA ALA A 83 6.69 2.93 -1.32
C ALA A 83 5.32 3.63 -1.36
N GLY A 84 5.12 4.46 -2.39
CA GLY A 84 3.82 5.08 -2.64
C GLY A 84 3.94 6.30 -3.54
N ASP A 85 3.00 6.40 -4.47
CA ASP A 85 2.85 7.56 -5.35
C ASP A 85 2.80 8.85 -4.50
N ARG A 86 3.50 9.88 -4.97
CA ARG A 86 3.55 11.20 -4.30
C ARG A 86 2.18 11.88 -4.29
N ASN A 87 1.33 11.57 -5.27
CA ASN A 87 -0.02 12.08 -5.42
C ASN A 87 -1.10 11.10 -4.90
N GLY A 88 -0.71 9.86 -4.55
CA GLY A 88 -1.63 8.83 -4.07
C GLY A 88 -2.55 8.24 -5.14
N SER A 89 -2.18 8.37 -6.42
CA SER A 89 -2.84 7.75 -7.57
C SER A 89 -2.39 6.31 -7.83
#